data_AF-A0A1Q5TJQ8-F1
#
_entry.id   AF-A0A1Q5TJQ8-F1
#
_cell.length_a   1.000
_cell.length_b   1.000
_cell.length_c   1.000
_cell.angle_alpha   90.00
_cell.angle_beta   90.00
_cell.angle_gamma   90.00
#
_symmetry.space_group_name_H-M   'P 1'
#
loop_
_entity.id
_entity.type
_entity.pdbx_description
1 polymer ?
#
loop_
_entity_poly.entity_id
_entity_poly.type
_entity_poly.pdbx_seq_one_letter_code
_entity_poly.pdbx_strand_id
1 'polypeptide(L)'
;MALFDPLSQSHPAPTQNQLASGNSLSARSLPIKEVCEYAGISMTGPDSTPVSKVHWRLESETIIFHPWQPSAIAWVMAQEGIPIRSGILVDACVLGKTLSALCLTCFATMRKAQTHGQERTQRVKYRPSIIIVLASVIMQWVDQIDHLLKQKRNVMIFWGNSEHVSDTSRKERTVKYWDARRTNLGGLDVDDPETGCTVVITSYQTWA
;
A
#
# COMPACT_ATOMS: atom_id res chain seq x y z
N MET A 1 -67.95 -30.37 -3.86
CA MET A 1 -67.98 -29.02 -4.47
C MET A 1 -66.51 -28.62 -4.65
N ALA A 2 -65.82 -29.27 -5.59
CA ALA A 2 -65.51 -28.79 -6.95
C ALA A 2 -64.55 -27.58 -6.88
N LEU A 3 -63.25 -27.85 -7.03
CA LEU A 3 -62.46 -27.73 -8.28
C LEU A 3 -62.03 -26.28 -8.51
N PHE A 4 -60.73 -26.00 -8.53
CA PHE A 4 -60.12 -25.11 -9.52
C PHE A 4 -58.59 -25.21 -9.49
N ASP A 5 -58.05 -25.58 -10.65
CA ASP A 5 -56.73 -25.29 -11.18
C ASP A 5 -56.94 -25.26 -12.71
N PRO A 6 -56.09 -24.66 -13.59
CA PRO A 6 -55.12 -23.56 -13.45
C PRO A 6 -55.37 -22.49 -14.56
N LEU A 7 -54.53 -21.45 -14.66
CA LEU A 7 -53.88 -20.98 -15.92
C LEU A 7 -53.15 -19.63 -15.74
N SER A 8 -51.82 -19.72 -15.79
CA SER A 8 -50.90 -18.88 -16.57
C SER A 8 -51.06 -17.35 -16.56
N GLN A 9 -50.20 -16.66 -15.80
CA GLN A 9 -49.46 -15.50 -16.31
C GLN A 9 -48.02 -15.52 -15.78
N SER A 10 -47.10 -15.79 -16.70
CA SER A 10 -45.65 -15.73 -16.53
C SER A 10 -45.18 -14.27 -16.46
N HIS A 11 -44.72 -13.84 -15.28
CA HIS A 11 -43.81 -12.72 -15.15
C HIS A 11 -42.39 -13.26 -14.91
N PRO A 12 -41.39 -12.89 -15.72
CA PRO A 12 -40.01 -13.29 -15.48
C PRO A 12 -39.49 -12.63 -14.20
N ALA A 13 -38.91 -13.44 -13.32
CA ALA A 13 -38.14 -12.97 -12.18
C ALA A 13 -37.02 -12.04 -12.67
N PRO A 14 -36.73 -10.94 -11.96
CA PRO A 14 -35.64 -10.05 -12.33
C PRO A 14 -34.32 -10.82 -12.28
N THR A 15 -33.64 -10.80 -13.41
CA THR A 15 -32.34 -11.40 -13.68
C THR A 15 -31.36 -11.10 -12.55
N GLN A 16 -30.82 -12.14 -11.91
CA GLN A 16 -29.62 -12.10 -11.07
C GLN A 16 -28.40 -11.78 -11.95
N ASN A 17 -28.34 -10.55 -12.45
CA ASN A 17 -27.15 -9.98 -13.04
C ASN A 17 -27.06 -8.54 -12.54
N GLN A 18 -25.90 -8.18 -12.00
CA GLN A 18 -25.54 -6.87 -11.43
C GLN A 18 -25.84 -6.68 -9.95
N LEU A 19 -25.12 -7.39 -9.08
CA LEU A 19 -24.60 -6.80 -7.85
C LEU A 19 -23.43 -7.64 -7.34
N ALA A 20 -22.26 -6.99 -7.30
CA ALA A 20 -21.00 -7.48 -6.74
C ALA A 20 -20.33 -8.68 -7.44
N SER A 21 -19.67 -8.43 -8.59
CA SER A 21 -18.47 -9.19 -8.92
C SER A 21 -17.35 -8.79 -7.94
N GLY A 22 -17.42 -9.34 -6.73
CA GLY A 22 -16.27 -9.48 -5.87
C GLY A 22 -15.28 -10.38 -6.57
N ASN A 23 -14.36 -9.79 -7.35
CA ASN A 23 -13.17 -10.47 -7.82
C ASN A 23 -12.29 -10.73 -6.60
N SER A 24 -12.63 -11.77 -5.85
CA SER A 24 -11.70 -12.51 -5.01
C SER A 24 -10.61 -13.03 -5.94
N LEU A 25 -9.57 -12.22 -6.14
CA LEU A 25 -8.31 -12.65 -6.72
C LEU A 25 -7.75 -13.74 -5.80
N SER A 26 -8.15 -14.99 -6.04
CA SER A 26 -7.35 -16.14 -5.64
C SER A 26 -6.03 -15.98 -6.37
N ALA A 27 -5.02 -15.40 -5.71
CA ALA A 27 -3.70 -15.14 -6.30
C ALA A 27 -2.98 -16.40 -6.81
N ARG A 28 -3.57 -17.58 -6.65
CA ARG A 28 -3.14 -18.84 -7.25
C ARG A 28 -3.79 -19.02 -8.63
N SER A 29 -3.28 -18.32 -9.65
CA SER A 29 -3.18 -18.81 -11.06
C SER A 29 -3.06 -17.71 -12.12
N LEU A 30 -3.03 -16.42 -11.78
CA LEU A 30 -2.90 -15.40 -12.82
C LEU A 30 -1.50 -15.44 -13.45
N PRO A 31 -1.40 -15.32 -14.79
CA PRO A 31 -0.13 -15.08 -15.45
C PRO A 31 0.58 -13.86 -14.86
N ILE A 32 1.91 -13.93 -14.74
CA ILE A 32 2.72 -12.85 -14.15
C ILE A 32 2.48 -11.48 -14.80
N LYS A 33 2.16 -11.46 -16.10
CA LYS A 33 1.84 -10.23 -16.83
C LYS A 33 0.56 -9.56 -16.28
N GLU A 34 -0.49 -10.33 -16.03
CA GLU A 34 -1.76 -9.82 -15.51
C GLU A 34 -1.60 -9.34 -14.05
N VAL A 35 -0.79 -10.06 -13.27
CA VAL A 35 -0.40 -9.66 -11.91
C VAL A 35 0.32 -8.31 -11.92
N CYS A 36 1.30 -8.15 -12.82
CA CYS A 36 2.04 -6.92 -12.97
C CYS A 36 1.14 -5.76 -13.41
N GLU A 37 0.30 -5.97 -14.43
CA GLU A 37 -0.67 -4.97 -14.89
C GLU A 37 -1.62 -4.54 -13.77
N TYR A 38 -2.16 -5.48 -12.99
CA TYR A 38 -3.01 -5.18 -11.83
C TYR A 38 -2.30 -4.31 -10.79
N ALA A 39 -1.03 -4.60 -10.52
CA ALA A 39 -0.22 -3.88 -9.55
C ALA A 39 0.35 -2.55 -10.09
N GLY A 40 0.13 -2.21 -11.37
CA GLY A 40 0.76 -1.04 -12.00
C GLY A 40 2.27 -1.22 -12.21
N ILE A 41 2.73 -2.45 -12.33
CA ILE A 41 4.12 -2.84 -12.59
C ILE A 41 4.24 -3.14 -14.09
N SER A 42 5.26 -2.58 -14.74
CA SER A 42 5.54 -2.83 -16.15
C SER A 42 6.51 -3.99 -16.33
N MET A 43 6.34 -4.79 -17.38
CA MET A 43 7.33 -5.80 -17.77
C MET A 43 8.25 -5.17 -18.82
N THR A 44 9.57 -5.18 -18.59
CA THR A 44 10.54 -4.54 -19.50
C THR A 44 11.73 -5.46 -19.80
N GLY A 45 12.32 -5.30 -20.99
CA GLY A 45 13.48 -6.07 -21.44
C GLY A 45 13.16 -7.41 -22.12
N PRO A 46 14.18 -8.08 -22.68
CA PRO A 46 14.02 -9.33 -23.42
C PRO A 46 13.52 -10.50 -22.56
N ASP A 47 13.84 -10.49 -21.26
CA ASP A 47 13.46 -11.54 -20.31
C ASP A 47 12.13 -11.26 -19.59
N SER A 48 11.39 -10.22 -20.01
CA SER A 48 10.16 -9.78 -19.35
C SER A 48 10.35 -9.52 -17.84
N THR A 49 11.39 -8.79 -17.47
CA THR A 49 11.70 -8.47 -16.07
C THR A 49 10.63 -7.53 -15.50
N PRO A 50 10.03 -7.84 -14.33
CA PRO A 50 9.05 -6.94 -13.70
C PRO A 50 9.74 -5.72 -13.10
N VAL A 51 9.27 -4.55 -13.50
CA VAL A 51 9.85 -3.25 -13.15
C VAL A 51 8.73 -2.25 -12.86
N SER A 52 8.80 -1.55 -11.74
CA SER A 52 7.93 -0.38 -11.51
C SER A 52 8.75 0.91 -11.57
N LYS A 53 8.24 1.85 -12.36
CA LYS A 53 8.75 3.23 -12.36
C LYS A 53 7.92 4.04 -11.38
N VAL A 54 8.54 4.35 -10.27
CA VAL A 54 7.95 5.13 -9.21
C VAL A 54 8.33 6.58 -9.44
N HIS A 55 7.36 7.39 -9.88
CA HIS A 55 7.57 8.79 -10.22
C HIS A 55 7.27 9.67 -9.00
N TRP A 56 8.23 10.52 -8.63
CA TRP A 56 8.17 11.42 -7.49
C TRP A 56 8.51 12.85 -7.93
N ARG A 57 7.51 13.73 -8.09
CA ARG A 57 7.65 15.14 -8.56
C ARG A 57 8.54 15.33 -9.80
N LEU A 58 9.87 15.32 -9.61
CA LEU A 58 10.94 15.59 -10.58
C LEU A 58 11.89 14.40 -10.82
N GLU A 59 11.78 13.32 -10.05
CA GLU A 59 12.66 12.16 -10.10
C GLU A 59 11.85 10.89 -10.39
N SER A 60 12.42 9.98 -11.17
CA SER A 60 11.82 8.69 -11.48
C SER A 60 12.75 7.60 -11.03
N GLU A 61 12.33 6.85 -10.01
CA GLU A 61 13.08 5.70 -9.51
C GLU A 61 12.54 4.42 -10.11
N THR A 62 13.46 3.53 -10.49
CA THR A 62 13.12 2.27 -11.12
C THR A 62 13.36 1.15 -10.12
N ILE A 63 12.28 0.54 -9.64
CA ILE A 63 12.35 -0.62 -8.76
C ILE A 63 12.32 -1.87 -9.65
N ILE A 64 13.37 -2.67 -9.57
CA ILE A 64 13.47 -3.96 -10.24
C ILE A 64 13.02 -5.03 -9.25
N PHE A 65 12.04 -5.84 -9.65
CA PHE A 65 11.52 -6.91 -8.82
C PHE A 65 12.03 -8.27 -9.26
N HIS A 66 12.19 -9.17 -8.29
CA HIS A 66 12.30 -10.59 -8.58
C HIS A 66 10.97 -11.13 -9.15
N PRO A 67 11.00 -12.20 -9.96
CA PRO A 67 9.80 -12.71 -10.63
C PRO A 67 8.63 -13.08 -9.71
N TRP A 68 8.90 -13.45 -8.44
CA TRP A 68 7.87 -13.84 -7.48
C TRP A 68 7.26 -12.66 -6.70
N GLN A 69 7.93 -11.50 -6.66
CA GLN A 69 7.50 -10.36 -5.84
C GLN A 69 6.22 -9.68 -6.34
N PRO A 70 5.96 -9.52 -7.66
CA PRO A 70 4.73 -8.92 -8.14
C PRO A 70 3.46 -9.61 -7.63
N SER A 71 3.48 -10.93 -7.46
CA SER A 71 2.32 -11.69 -6.96
C SER A 71 1.96 -11.31 -5.52
N ALA A 72 2.97 -11.18 -4.65
CA ALA A 72 2.75 -10.72 -3.28
C ALA A 72 2.25 -9.27 -3.25
N ILE A 73 2.81 -8.39 -4.09
CA ILE A 73 2.40 -6.98 -4.20
C ILE A 73 0.95 -6.87 -4.69
N ALA A 74 0.59 -7.58 -5.76
CA ALA A 74 -0.76 -7.60 -6.29
C ALA A 74 -1.76 -8.13 -5.25
N TRP A 75 -1.39 -9.18 -4.51
CA TRP A 75 -2.26 -9.72 -3.47
C TRP A 75 -2.51 -8.72 -2.34
N VAL A 76 -1.47 -8.03 -1.83
CA VAL A 76 -1.66 -7.00 -0.78
C VAL A 76 -2.45 -5.80 -1.29
N MET A 77 -2.22 -5.36 -2.54
CA MET A 77 -2.99 -4.29 -3.18
C MET A 77 -4.47 -4.66 -3.34
N ALA A 78 -4.76 -5.93 -3.63
CA ALA A 78 -6.14 -6.41 -3.71
C ALA A 78 -6.87 -6.36 -2.36
N GLN A 79 -6.14 -6.50 -1.24
CA GLN A 79 -6.76 -6.40 0.08
C GLN A 79 -7.31 -4.99 0.36
N GLU A 80 -6.75 -3.93 -0.20
CA GLU A 80 -7.31 -2.57 -0.05
C GLU A 80 -8.72 -2.41 -0.66
N GLY A 81 -9.08 -3.30 -1.60
CA GLY A 81 -10.39 -3.32 -2.24
C GLY A 81 -11.46 -4.10 -1.49
N ILE A 82 -11.11 -4.89 -0.48
CA ILE A 82 -12.07 -5.70 0.29
C ILE A 82 -12.70 -4.87 1.43
N PRO A 83 -13.90 -5.23 1.95
CA PRO A 83 -14.59 -4.42 2.96
C PRO A 83 -13.77 -4.11 4.22
N ILE A 84 -12.92 -5.05 4.66
CA ILE A 84 -12.09 -4.91 5.86
C ILE A 84 -10.81 -4.11 5.57
N ARG A 85 -10.37 -4.08 4.30
CA ARG A 85 -9.12 -3.41 3.86
C ARG A 85 -7.89 -3.85 4.63
N SER A 86 -7.77 -5.16 4.84
CA SER A 86 -6.70 -5.75 5.65
C SER A 86 -6.39 -7.17 5.17
N GLY A 87 -5.16 -7.63 5.40
CA GLY A 87 -4.78 -9.01 5.17
C GLY A 87 -3.54 -9.41 5.96
N ILE A 88 -3.29 -10.71 6.03
CA ILE A 88 -2.09 -11.27 6.67
C ILE A 88 -1.21 -11.89 5.58
N LEU A 89 -0.05 -11.27 5.33
CA LEU A 89 0.94 -11.79 4.39
C LEU A 89 1.90 -12.75 5.12
N VAL A 90 1.70 -14.06 4.93
CA VAL A 90 2.49 -15.13 5.58
C VAL A 90 3.45 -15.78 4.58
N ASP A 91 4.39 -14.99 4.08
CA ASP A 91 5.46 -15.51 3.23
C ASP A 91 6.63 -16.04 4.05
N ALA A 92 7.40 -16.96 3.47
CA ALA A 92 8.68 -17.38 4.03
C ALA A 92 9.63 -16.18 4.23
N CYS A 93 10.61 -16.33 5.12
CA CYS A 93 11.67 -15.34 5.29
C CYS A 93 12.39 -15.08 3.95
N VAL A 94 12.89 -13.86 3.75
CA VAL A 94 13.67 -13.45 2.56
C VAL A 94 12.85 -13.29 1.26
N LEU A 95 11.56 -13.62 1.22
CA LEU A 95 10.74 -13.42 0.02
C LEU A 95 10.36 -11.95 -0.29
N GLY A 96 10.79 -11.01 0.56
CA GLY A 96 10.59 -9.57 0.30
C GLY A 96 9.32 -8.97 0.92
N LYS A 97 8.82 -9.53 2.03
CA LYS A 97 7.64 -8.99 2.76
C LYS A 97 7.73 -7.49 3.05
N THR A 98 8.91 -7.01 3.44
CA THR A 98 9.13 -5.58 3.68
C THR A 98 8.93 -4.77 2.41
N LEU A 99 9.50 -5.21 1.28
CA LEU A 99 9.29 -4.57 -0.01
C LEU A 99 7.81 -4.57 -0.40
N SER A 100 7.10 -5.70 -0.23
CA SER A 100 5.66 -5.77 -0.53
C SER A 100 4.85 -4.77 0.31
N ALA A 101 5.17 -4.62 1.60
CA ALA A 101 4.53 -3.64 2.47
C ALA A 101 4.84 -2.19 2.07
N LEU A 102 6.06 -1.89 1.64
CA LEU A 102 6.43 -0.55 1.15
C LEU A 102 5.82 -0.23 -0.23
N CYS A 103 5.70 -1.22 -1.10
CA CYS A 103 4.99 -1.06 -2.36
C CYS A 103 3.51 -0.79 -2.13
N LEU A 104 2.88 -1.41 -1.11
CA LEU A 104 1.50 -1.11 -0.75
C LEU A 104 1.31 0.38 -0.42
N THR A 105 2.14 0.96 0.45
CA THR A 105 2.00 2.38 0.84
C THR A 105 2.17 3.33 -0.36
N CYS A 106 3.16 3.06 -1.21
CA CYS A 106 3.45 3.89 -2.37
C CYS A 106 2.41 3.73 -3.48
N PHE A 107 2.10 2.49 -3.87
CA PHE A 107 1.21 2.21 -5.00
C PHE A 107 -0.24 2.53 -4.66
N ALA A 108 -0.69 2.33 -3.41
CA ALA A 108 -2.02 2.77 -2.99
C ALA A 108 -2.16 4.30 -3.14
N THR A 109 -1.13 5.05 -2.75
CA THR A 109 -1.09 6.51 -2.90
C THR A 109 -1.11 6.93 -4.37
N MET A 110 -0.28 6.30 -5.20
CA MET A 110 -0.23 6.58 -6.64
C MET A 110 -1.55 6.28 -7.35
N ARG A 111 -2.17 5.13 -7.04
CA ARG A 111 -3.47 4.76 -7.61
C ARG A 111 -4.53 5.79 -7.25
N LYS A 112 -4.53 6.25 -6.00
CA LYS A 112 -5.42 7.31 -5.53
C LYS A 112 -5.19 8.62 -6.29
N ALA A 113 -3.95 9.00 -6.56
CA ALA A 113 -3.63 10.19 -7.34
C ALA A 113 -4.10 10.08 -8.80
N GLN A 114 -3.95 8.92 -9.42
CA GLN A 114 -4.34 8.67 -10.82
C GLN A 114 -5.85 8.67 -11.03
N THR A 115 -6.61 7.94 -10.20
CA THR A 115 -8.08 7.83 -10.34
C THR A 115 -8.77 9.19 -10.20
N HIS A 116 -8.28 10.05 -9.30
CA HIS A 116 -8.88 11.35 -9.06
C HIS A 116 -8.44 12.45 -10.03
N GLY A 117 -7.34 12.25 -10.77
CA GLY A 117 -7.03 13.09 -11.94
C GLY A 117 -8.14 13.03 -13.00
N GLN A 118 -8.93 11.95 -13.02
CA GLN A 118 -10.02 11.73 -13.97
C GLN A 118 -11.40 12.14 -13.41
N GLU A 119 -11.66 11.97 -12.11
CA GLU A 119 -12.94 12.29 -11.47
C GLU A 119 -12.84 13.60 -10.64
N ARG A 120 -13.15 14.74 -11.28
CA ARG A 120 -13.00 16.11 -10.71
C ARG A 120 -13.95 16.47 -9.55
N THR A 121 -14.74 15.54 -9.02
CA THR A 121 -15.85 15.85 -8.11
C THR A 121 -15.52 15.72 -6.61
N GLN A 122 -14.39 15.11 -6.23
CA GLN A 122 -14.00 15.01 -4.81
C GLN A 122 -12.48 15.18 -4.61
N ARG A 123 -12.09 16.11 -3.72
CA ARG A 123 -10.68 16.28 -3.33
C ARG A 123 -10.21 15.10 -2.51
N VAL A 124 -9.11 14.51 -2.95
CA VAL A 124 -8.43 13.39 -2.28
C VAL A 124 -7.64 13.92 -1.10
N LYS A 125 -7.85 13.31 0.07
CA LYS A 125 -6.96 13.53 1.21
C LYS A 125 -5.95 12.40 1.33
N TYR A 126 -4.67 12.73 1.28
CA TYR A 126 -3.56 11.83 1.56
C TYR A 126 -3.24 11.82 3.05
N ARG A 127 -2.78 10.67 3.55
CA ARG A 127 -2.43 10.49 4.96
C ARG A 127 -1.18 9.61 5.07
N PRO A 128 -0.28 9.91 6.01
CA PRO A 128 0.89 9.08 6.24
C PRO A 128 0.49 7.68 6.74
N SER A 129 1.34 6.70 6.44
CA SER A 129 1.20 5.32 6.90
C SER A 129 2.00 5.09 8.18
N ILE A 130 1.47 4.28 9.10
CA ILE A 130 2.19 3.85 10.30
C ILE A 130 2.68 2.40 10.13
N ILE A 131 3.95 2.16 10.47
CA ILE A 131 4.53 0.81 10.49
C ILE A 131 5.01 0.54 11.91
N ILE A 132 4.47 -0.53 12.49
CA ILE A 132 4.80 -0.98 13.85
C ILE A 132 5.73 -2.19 13.71
N VAL A 133 6.94 -2.10 14.27
CA VAL A 133 7.97 -3.13 14.14
C VAL A 133 8.59 -3.48 15.49
N LEU A 134 9.40 -4.53 15.54
CA LEU A 134 10.24 -4.78 16.72
C LEU A 134 11.31 -3.68 16.82
N ALA A 135 11.61 -3.23 18.05
CA ALA A 135 12.58 -2.17 18.31
C ALA A 135 13.95 -2.43 17.65
N SER A 136 14.38 -3.69 17.65
CA SER A 136 15.66 -4.13 17.08
C SER A 136 15.77 -3.97 15.56
N VAL A 137 14.65 -3.89 14.84
CA VAL A 137 14.64 -3.80 13.37
C VAL A 137 14.20 -2.44 12.84
N ILE A 138 13.94 -1.44 13.69
CA ILE A 138 13.55 -0.08 13.25
C ILE A 138 14.54 0.47 12.23
N MET A 139 15.83 0.37 12.51
CA MET A 139 16.85 0.93 11.61
C MET A 139 16.93 0.16 10.29
N GLN A 140 16.74 -1.16 10.31
CA GLN A 140 16.65 -1.95 9.08
C GLN A 140 15.47 -1.49 8.20
N TRP A 141 14.33 -1.14 8.80
CA TRP A 141 13.20 -0.57 8.05
C TRP A 141 13.52 0.81 7.49
N VAL A 142 14.18 1.68 8.27
CA VAL A 142 14.63 2.99 7.78
C VAL A 142 15.56 2.84 6.59
N ASP A 143 16.55 1.95 6.66
CA ASP A 143 17.51 1.71 5.59
C ASP A 143 16.83 1.16 4.34
N GLN A 144 15.85 0.26 4.48
CA GLN A 144 15.11 -0.26 3.33
C GLN A 144 14.21 0.80 2.68
N ILE A 145 13.58 1.67 3.48
CA ILE A 145 12.81 2.78 2.92
C ILE A 145 13.73 3.79 2.23
N ASP A 146 14.86 4.14 2.83
CA ASP A 146 15.84 5.02 2.21
C ASP A 146 16.40 4.42 0.92
N HIS A 147 16.66 3.12 0.89
CA HIS A 147 17.13 2.44 -0.31
C HIS A 147 16.06 2.44 -1.42
N LEU A 148 14.81 2.16 -1.06
CA LEU A 148 13.71 2.03 -2.02
C LEU A 148 13.19 3.37 -2.51
N LEU A 149 13.03 4.33 -1.60
CA LEU A 149 12.41 5.63 -1.89
C LEU A 149 13.44 6.71 -2.17
N LYS A 150 14.73 6.50 -1.86
CA LYS A 150 15.89 7.40 -2.03
C LYS A 150 15.72 8.84 -1.52
N GLN A 151 14.56 9.16 -0.96
CA GLN A 151 14.21 10.45 -0.42
C GLN A 151 14.17 10.38 1.11
N LYS A 152 15.10 11.09 1.73
CA LYS A 152 15.28 11.15 3.19
C LYS A 152 14.10 11.75 3.97
N ARG A 153 13.13 12.38 3.28
CA ARG A 153 12.07 13.20 3.92
C ARG A 153 10.78 12.45 4.25
N ASN A 154 10.60 11.23 3.73
CA ASN A 154 9.35 10.50 3.87
C ASN A 154 9.36 9.49 5.02
N VAL A 155 10.37 9.50 5.89
CA VAL A 155 10.47 8.59 7.04
C VAL A 155 10.58 9.36 8.34
N MET A 156 9.65 9.09 9.26
CA MET A 156 9.65 9.62 10.61
C MET A 156 9.78 8.47 11.61
N ILE A 157 10.66 8.61 12.59
CA ILE A 157 10.88 7.59 13.62
C ILE A 157 10.22 8.07 14.91
N PHE A 158 9.15 7.41 15.32
CA PHE A 158 8.47 7.64 16.59
C PHE A 158 8.84 6.53 17.58
N TRP A 159 10.10 6.50 17.99
CA TRP A 159 10.61 5.53 18.96
C TRP A 159 11.96 5.97 19.55
N GLY A 160 12.12 5.78 20.87
CA GLY A 160 13.32 6.16 21.62
C GLY A 160 13.41 7.66 21.93
N ASN A 161 14.53 8.08 22.54
CA ASN A 161 14.85 9.49 22.79
C ASN A 161 15.96 9.94 21.82
N SER A 162 15.69 10.96 21.01
CA SER A 162 16.65 11.49 20.03
C SER A 162 17.88 12.14 20.66
N GLU A 163 17.89 12.36 21.97
CA GLU A 163 19.05 12.86 22.73
C GLU A 163 20.16 11.83 22.87
N HIS A 164 19.84 10.54 22.76
CA HIS A 164 20.83 9.45 22.81
C HIS A 164 21.22 8.92 21.43
N VAL A 165 20.79 9.60 20.37
CA VAL A 165 21.13 9.24 18.99
C VAL A 165 22.30 10.10 18.54
N SER A 166 23.45 9.46 18.30
CA SER A 166 24.67 10.11 17.79
C SER A 166 24.60 10.40 16.28
N ASP A 167 23.82 9.64 15.53
CA ASP A 167 23.60 9.85 14.10
C ASP A 167 22.66 11.03 13.85
N THR A 168 23.21 12.11 13.28
CA THR A 168 22.48 13.35 12.96
C THR A 168 21.28 13.11 12.05
N SER A 169 21.41 12.26 11.01
CA SER A 169 20.32 11.96 10.07
C SER A 169 19.18 11.24 10.79
N ARG A 170 19.51 10.28 11.67
CA ARG A 170 18.52 9.59 12.49
C ARG A 170 17.87 10.53 13.51
N LYS A 171 18.66 11.42 14.11
CA LYS A 171 18.18 12.40 15.10
C LYS A 171 17.17 13.37 14.49
N GLU A 172 17.41 13.86 13.28
CA GLU A 172 16.49 14.73 12.53
C GLU A 172 15.15 14.07 12.22
N ARG A 173 15.15 12.75 11.98
CA ARG A 173 13.93 11.98 11.70
C ARG A 173 13.22 11.49 12.96
N THR A 174 13.89 11.53 14.11
CA THR A 174 13.32 11.02 15.36
C THR A 174 12.43 12.07 16.02
N VAL A 175 11.15 11.75 16.12
CA VAL A 175 10.13 12.60 16.73
C VAL A 175 10.22 12.48 18.25
N LYS A 176 10.59 13.58 18.93
CA LYS A 176 10.74 13.61 20.40
C LYS A 176 9.42 13.52 21.16
N TYR A 177 8.37 14.15 20.65
CA TYR A 177 7.07 14.27 21.34
C TYR A 177 5.93 14.09 20.35
N TRP A 178 4.88 13.38 20.76
CA TRP A 178 3.63 13.32 20.00
C TRP A 178 2.76 14.54 20.31
N ASP A 179 3.21 15.72 19.88
CA ASP A 179 2.37 16.91 19.83
C ASP A 179 2.07 17.21 18.38
N ALA A 180 0.84 16.91 17.92
CA ALA A 180 0.43 17.05 16.53
C ALA A 180 0.69 18.45 15.94
N ARG A 181 0.76 19.51 16.77
CA ARG A 181 1.09 20.87 16.33
C ARG A 181 2.59 21.15 16.22
N ARG A 182 3.44 20.37 16.91
CA ARG A 182 4.91 20.50 16.92
C ARG A 182 5.64 19.38 16.20
N THR A 183 4.96 18.27 15.89
CA THR A 183 5.47 17.21 15.02
C THR A 183 5.37 17.62 13.57
N ASN A 184 6.35 17.22 12.75
CA ASN A 184 6.31 17.43 11.30
C ASN A 184 5.04 16.86 10.61
N LEU A 185 4.29 15.97 11.29
CA LEU A 185 3.00 15.44 10.82
C LEU A 185 1.93 16.52 10.65
N GLY A 186 1.92 17.57 11.49
CA GLY A 186 0.96 18.67 11.39
C GLY A 186 1.25 19.63 10.23
N GLY A 187 2.46 19.55 9.65
CA GLY A 187 2.86 20.32 8.47
C GLY A 187 2.70 19.55 7.15
N LEU A 188 2.21 18.31 7.18
CA LEU A 188 1.94 17.55 5.97
C LEU A 188 0.71 18.10 5.25
N ASP A 189 0.86 18.40 3.97
CA ASP A 189 -0.25 18.83 3.13
C ASP A 189 -1.11 17.62 2.75
N VAL A 190 -2.35 17.59 3.24
CA VAL A 190 -3.29 16.49 2.95
C VAL A 190 -3.70 16.45 1.49
N ASP A 191 -3.47 17.51 0.72
CA ASP A 191 -3.74 17.53 -0.72
C ASP A 191 -2.49 17.11 -1.54
N ASP A 192 -1.32 16.95 -0.91
CA ASP A 192 -0.07 16.48 -1.56
C ASP A 192 0.05 14.94 -1.53
N PRO A 193 0.17 14.26 -2.68
CA PRO A 193 0.46 12.82 -2.74
C PRO A 193 1.68 12.37 -1.94
N GLU A 194 2.70 13.21 -1.75
CA GLU A 194 3.88 12.87 -0.94
C GLU A 194 3.52 12.56 0.51
N THR A 195 2.47 13.19 1.04
CA THR A 195 1.92 12.89 2.37
C THR A 195 1.46 11.43 2.48
N GLY A 196 0.92 10.86 1.40
CA GLY A 196 0.49 9.46 1.35
C GLY A 196 1.66 8.47 1.39
N CYS A 197 2.84 8.91 0.95
CA CYS A 197 4.05 8.10 0.92
C CYS A 197 4.92 8.30 2.17
N THR A 198 4.53 9.23 3.06
CA THR A 198 5.21 9.41 4.35
C THR A 198 4.92 8.24 5.26
N VAL A 199 5.97 7.66 5.85
CA VAL A 199 5.94 6.51 6.75
C VAL A 199 6.40 6.93 8.14
N VAL A 200 5.58 6.64 9.14
CA VAL A 200 5.93 6.74 10.55
C VAL A 200 6.28 5.36 11.07
N ILE A 201 7.52 5.13 11.46
CA ILE A 201 7.96 3.88 12.08
C ILE A 201 7.91 4.02 13.60
N THR A 202 7.29 3.06 14.27
CA THR A 202 7.29 2.96 15.73
C THR A 202 7.48 1.51 16.16
N SER A 203 7.64 1.28 17.45
CA SER A 203 7.68 -0.05 18.03
C SER A 203 6.82 -0.11 19.27
N TYR A 204 6.16 -1.25 19.46
CA TYR A 204 5.46 -1.55 20.70
C TYR A 204 6.46 -2.07 21.73
N GLN A 205 6.40 -1.56 22.95
CA GLN A 205 7.11 -2.17 24.06
C GLN A 205 6.31 -3.40 24.51
N THR A 206 6.91 -4.57 24.36
CA THR A 206 6.48 -5.73 25.14
C THR A 206 7.10 -5.58 26.51
N TRP A 207 6.27 -5.63 27.56
CA TRP A 207 6.73 -5.70 28.94
C TRP A 207 7.70 -6.88 29.05
N ALA A 208 8.97 -6.58 29.32
CA ALA A 208 10.02 -7.54 29.64
C ALA A 208 10.41 -7.34 31.10
#